data_AF-A0A951FZW5-F1
#
_entry.id   AF-A0A951FZW5-F1
#
_cell.length_a   1.000
_cell.length_b   1.000
_cell.length_c   1.000
_cell.angle_alpha   90.00
_cell.angle_beta   90.00
_cell.angle_gamma   90.00
#
_symmetry.space_group_name_H-M   'P 1'
#
loop_
_entity.id
_entity.type
_entity.pdbx_description
1 polymer ?
#
loop_
_entity_poly.entity_id
_entity_poly.type
_entity_poly.pdbx_seq_one_letter_code
_entity_poly.pdbx_strand_id
1 'polypeptide(L)'
;MTAERGQGLFSNPRPVEALADLMANVWQLGYVTNDLDRATQFMAERFGLTDCRHLPSDTATFLRDDTPVPWEIKAAMGARGGLIVELIEPVAGEVDFYTELLPDSGEFAVRLHHIATHTATGEAEWERIEALLARAKLKVDYTVLIPGRVRAGYVDTRAELGHWLEICQLQPEDIEFFSALVSESA
;
A
#
# COMPACT_ATOMS: atom_id res chain seq x y z
N MET A 1 8.87 -20.04 27.58
CA MET A 1 9.28 -19.73 26.20
C MET A 1 8.86 -18.29 25.95
N THR A 2 9.77 -17.35 26.14
CA THR A 2 9.57 -15.96 25.71
C THR A 2 9.69 -15.96 24.20
N ALA A 3 8.59 -15.73 23.48
CA ALA A 3 8.70 -15.37 22.08
C ALA A 3 9.63 -14.15 22.01
N GLU A 4 10.75 -14.28 21.28
CA GLU A 4 11.49 -13.10 20.87
C GLU A 4 10.47 -12.16 20.24
N ARG A 5 10.39 -10.91 20.74
CA ARG A 5 9.64 -9.88 20.05
C ARG A 5 10.24 -9.82 18.66
N GLY A 6 9.49 -10.28 17.65
CA GLY A 6 9.90 -10.20 16.26
C GLY A 6 10.39 -8.78 15.99
N GLN A 7 11.44 -8.66 15.18
CA GLN A 7 11.91 -7.35 14.73
C GLN A 7 10.70 -6.54 14.22
N GLY A 8 10.65 -5.24 14.52
CA GLY A 8 9.49 -4.41 14.20
C GLY A 8 9.12 -4.48 12.71
N LEU A 9 7.86 -4.16 12.37
CA LEU A 9 7.31 -4.27 11.01
C LEU A 9 8.22 -3.67 9.91
N PHE A 10 8.92 -2.59 10.24
CA PHE A 10 9.83 -1.87 9.34
C PHE A 10 11.32 -2.03 9.72
N SER A 11 11.67 -3.09 10.44
CA SER A 11 13.07 -3.47 10.61
C SER A 11 13.75 -3.65 9.25
N ASN A 12 15.08 -3.48 9.19
CA ASN A 12 15.85 -3.41 7.94
C ASN A 12 15.29 -4.36 6.87
N PRO A 13 14.72 -3.81 5.76
CA PRO A 13 14.10 -4.65 4.74
C PRO A 13 15.13 -5.66 4.23
N ARG A 14 14.67 -6.86 3.90
CA ARG A 14 15.52 -7.81 3.19
C ARG A 14 15.99 -7.15 1.89
N PRO A 15 17.30 -7.20 1.56
CA PRO A 15 17.79 -6.77 0.26
C PRO A 15 17.06 -7.53 -0.86
N VAL A 16 16.56 -6.81 -1.87
CA VAL A 16 15.72 -7.43 -2.90
C VAL A 16 16.59 -8.00 -4.02
N GLU A 17 17.17 -9.18 -3.91
CA GLU A 17 18.00 -9.75 -4.99
C GLU A 17 17.16 -10.45 -6.08
N ALA A 18 15.97 -10.91 -5.69
CA ALA A 18 14.93 -11.45 -6.57
C ALA A 18 13.57 -10.82 -6.23
N LEU A 19 12.61 -10.85 -7.17
CA LEU A 19 11.25 -10.32 -6.93
C LEU A 19 10.55 -10.98 -5.73
N ALA A 20 10.85 -12.26 -5.45
CA ALA A 20 10.30 -12.97 -4.29
C ALA A 20 10.75 -12.38 -2.94
N ASP A 21 11.86 -11.64 -2.89
CA ASP A 21 12.30 -10.97 -1.66
C ASP A 21 11.36 -9.84 -1.24
N LEU A 22 10.64 -9.22 -2.18
CA LEU A 22 9.59 -8.23 -1.88
C LEU A 22 8.51 -8.84 -0.98
N MET A 23 8.18 -10.12 -1.18
CA MET A 23 7.16 -10.83 -0.39
C MET A 23 7.61 -11.05 1.07
N ALA A 24 8.91 -11.03 1.34
CA ALA A 24 9.45 -11.09 2.70
C ALA A 24 9.36 -9.73 3.43
N ASN A 25 9.12 -8.64 2.70
CA ASN A 25 9.06 -7.27 3.21
C ASN A 25 7.63 -6.69 3.15
N VAL A 26 6.61 -7.55 3.16
CA VAL A 26 5.21 -7.13 3.19
C VAL A 26 4.91 -6.41 4.50
N TRP A 27 4.30 -5.24 4.41
CA TRP A 27 3.96 -4.43 5.58
C TRP A 27 2.51 -3.95 5.61
N GLN A 28 1.83 -3.92 4.45
CA GLN A 28 0.45 -3.44 4.35
C GLN A 28 -0.39 -4.29 3.37
N LEU A 29 -1.67 -4.42 3.69
CA LEU A 29 -2.72 -4.89 2.79
C LEU A 29 -3.65 -3.72 2.44
N GLY A 30 -3.70 -3.33 1.17
CA GLY A 30 -4.59 -2.26 0.71
C GLY A 30 -5.88 -2.81 0.14
N TYR A 31 -7.00 -2.35 0.69
CA TYR A 31 -8.33 -2.68 0.22
C TYR A 31 -9.01 -1.45 -0.38
N VAL A 32 -9.65 -1.64 -1.53
CA VAL A 32 -10.52 -0.63 -2.13
C VAL A 32 -11.96 -0.83 -1.67
N THR A 33 -12.67 0.27 -1.47
CA THR A 33 -14.10 0.34 -1.14
C THR A 33 -14.79 1.43 -1.94
N ASN A 34 -16.10 1.32 -2.14
CA ASN A 34 -16.92 2.40 -2.70
C ASN A 34 -17.44 3.39 -1.65
N ASP A 35 -17.22 3.12 -0.36
CA ASP A 35 -17.65 3.96 0.76
C ASP A 35 -16.69 3.73 1.95
N LEU A 36 -15.85 4.73 2.26
CA LEU A 36 -14.83 4.64 3.30
C LEU A 36 -15.43 4.57 4.70
N ASP A 37 -16.43 5.40 4.98
CA ASP A 37 -17.07 5.46 6.29
C ASP A 37 -17.77 4.13 6.60
N ARG A 38 -18.48 3.57 5.61
CA ARG A 38 -19.09 2.25 5.74
C ARG A 38 -18.06 1.13 5.83
N ALA A 39 -16.94 1.23 5.13
CA ALA A 39 -15.85 0.24 5.22
C ALA A 39 -15.17 0.23 6.58
N THR A 40 -14.84 1.39 7.14
CA THR A 40 -14.25 1.46 8.49
C THR A 40 -15.18 0.86 9.54
N GLN A 41 -16.48 1.17 9.48
CA GLN A 41 -17.48 0.55 10.35
C GLN A 41 -17.57 -0.97 10.14
N PHE A 42 -17.66 -1.42 8.89
CA PHE A 42 -17.72 -2.84 8.56
C PHE A 42 -16.50 -3.61 9.06
N MET A 43 -15.29 -3.05 8.89
CA MET A 43 -14.04 -3.66 9.33
C MET A 43 -13.94 -3.71 10.85
N ALA A 44 -14.39 -2.66 11.54
CA ALA A 44 -14.47 -2.62 12.99
C ALA A 44 -15.45 -3.68 13.53
N GLU A 45 -16.69 -3.72 13.03
CA GLU A 45 -17.73 -4.61 13.52
C GLU A 45 -17.46 -6.08 13.20
N ARG A 46 -16.98 -6.37 11.98
CA ARG A 46 -16.85 -7.75 11.51
C ARG A 46 -15.51 -8.38 11.81
N PHE A 47 -14.44 -7.59 11.76
CA PHE A 47 -13.05 -8.06 11.90
C PHE A 47 -12.32 -7.47 13.10
N GLY A 48 -12.94 -6.54 13.84
CA GLY A 48 -12.34 -5.91 15.01
C GLY A 48 -11.26 -4.87 14.69
N LEU A 49 -11.15 -4.41 13.44
CA LEU A 49 -10.20 -3.35 13.07
C LEU A 49 -10.75 -2.00 13.52
N THR A 50 -10.43 -1.60 14.75
CA THR A 50 -10.85 -0.31 15.32
C THR A 50 -9.80 0.78 15.11
N ASP A 51 -10.15 2.03 15.40
CA ASP A 51 -9.22 3.17 15.47
C ASP A 51 -8.46 3.47 14.17
N CYS A 52 -9.13 3.26 13.02
CA CYS A 52 -8.58 3.64 11.72
C CYS A 52 -8.36 5.16 11.67
N ARG A 53 -7.17 5.58 11.21
CA ARG A 53 -6.79 6.98 11.04
C ARG A 53 -6.98 7.41 9.60
N HIS A 54 -7.70 8.50 9.39
CA HIS A 54 -7.81 9.09 8.05
C HIS A 54 -6.48 9.73 7.65
N LEU A 55 -6.11 9.52 6.39
CA LEU A 55 -4.90 10.08 5.81
C LEU A 55 -5.21 11.33 4.98
N PRO A 56 -4.35 12.36 5.04
CA PRO A 56 -4.42 13.48 4.11
C PRO A 56 -3.99 13.03 2.71
N SER A 57 -4.80 13.29 1.69
CA SER A 57 -4.49 12.95 0.28
C SER A 57 -4.00 14.15 -0.55
N ASP A 58 -4.02 15.36 0.01
CA ASP A 58 -3.73 16.63 -0.69
C ASP A 58 -2.24 16.90 -0.95
N THR A 59 -1.35 16.10 -0.38
CA THR A 59 0.11 16.27 -0.50
C THR A 59 0.76 15.30 -1.50
N ALA A 60 0.00 14.36 -2.03
CA ALA A 60 0.49 13.32 -2.91
C ALA A 60 0.39 13.71 -4.39
N THR A 61 1.39 13.31 -5.18
CA THR A 61 1.34 13.34 -6.64
C THR A 61 1.18 11.92 -7.16
N PHE A 62 0.17 11.70 -8.01
CA PHE A 62 -0.05 10.43 -8.69
C PHE A 62 0.45 10.49 -10.13
N LEU A 63 1.30 9.54 -10.50
CA LEU A 63 1.87 9.41 -11.82
C LEU A 63 1.33 8.15 -12.51
N ARG A 64 0.98 8.27 -13.78
CA ARG A 64 0.76 7.14 -14.70
C ARG A 64 1.86 7.20 -15.77
N ASP A 65 2.64 6.13 -15.91
CA ASP A 65 3.80 6.10 -16.82
C ASP A 65 4.66 7.38 -16.70
N ASP A 66 5.05 7.72 -15.46
CA ASP A 66 5.82 8.92 -15.07
C ASP A 66 5.17 10.30 -15.34
N THR A 67 3.91 10.32 -15.78
CA THR A 67 3.17 11.56 -16.07
C THR A 67 2.17 11.87 -14.95
N PRO A 68 2.20 13.07 -14.34
CA PRO A 68 1.19 13.46 -13.35
C PRO A 68 -0.21 13.47 -13.95
N VAL A 69 -1.15 12.87 -13.22
CA VAL A 69 -2.57 12.81 -13.59
C VAL A 69 -3.44 13.27 -12.42
N PRO A 70 -4.64 13.84 -12.68
CA PRO A 70 -5.59 14.12 -11.62
C PRO A 70 -5.95 12.83 -10.89
N TRP A 71 -5.93 12.85 -9.57
CA TRP A 71 -6.21 11.68 -8.73
C TRP A 71 -6.72 12.15 -7.38
N GLU A 72 -7.88 11.66 -6.98
CA GLU A 72 -8.49 11.97 -5.70
C GLU A 72 -9.00 10.69 -5.05
N ILE A 73 -8.55 10.46 -3.81
CA ILE A 73 -8.99 9.36 -2.96
C ILE A 73 -9.26 9.87 -1.54
N LYS A 74 -10.02 9.09 -0.79
CA LYS A 74 -10.01 9.11 0.67
C LYS A 74 -9.36 7.82 1.15
N ALA A 75 -8.51 7.91 2.17
CA ALA A 75 -7.88 6.74 2.75
C ALA A 75 -7.97 6.75 4.27
N ALA A 76 -8.08 5.55 4.84
CA ALA A 76 -7.93 5.31 6.26
C ALA A 76 -7.05 4.08 6.49
N MET A 77 -6.21 4.13 7.52
CA MET A 77 -5.35 3.01 7.89
C MET A 77 -5.57 2.59 9.33
N GLY A 78 -5.60 1.27 9.57
CA GLY A 78 -5.68 0.67 10.89
C GLY A 78 -4.72 -0.51 11.02
N ALA A 79 -4.50 -0.96 12.24
CA ALA A 79 -3.72 -2.16 12.53
C ALA A 79 -4.32 -2.89 13.75
N ARG A 80 -3.84 -4.12 13.99
CA ARG A 80 -4.06 -4.88 15.24
C ARG A 80 -2.76 -5.58 15.65
N GLY A 81 -1.68 -4.80 15.68
CA GLY A 81 -0.31 -5.30 15.58
C GLY A 81 -0.01 -5.89 14.19
N GLY A 82 1.28 -6.08 13.89
CA GLY A 82 1.70 -6.65 12.61
C GLY A 82 1.38 -5.74 11.42
N LEU A 83 0.87 -6.32 10.33
CA LEU A 83 0.59 -5.61 9.07
C LEU A 83 -0.47 -4.51 9.25
N ILE A 84 -0.31 -3.45 8.47
CA ILE A 84 -1.31 -2.37 8.35
C ILE A 84 -2.39 -2.78 7.35
N VAL A 85 -3.64 -2.43 7.64
CA VAL A 85 -4.76 -2.52 6.70
C VAL A 85 -5.12 -1.11 6.26
N GLU A 86 -4.98 -0.85 4.98
CA GLU A 86 -5.41 0.39 4.35
C GLU A 86 -6.77 0.20 3.67
N LEU A 87 -7.66 1.18 3.82
CA LEU A 87 -8.95 1.27 3.16
C LEU A 87 -8.94 2.52 2.28
N ILE A 88 -9.27 2.35 1.00
CA ILE A 88 -9.22 3.40 -0.02
C ILE A 88 -10.58 3.53 -0.69
N GLU A 89 -11.14 4.74 -0.69
CA GLU A 89 -12.28 5.13 -1.52
C GLU A 89 -11.79 5.99 -2.68
N PRO A 90 -11.90 5.51 -3.95
CA PRO A 90 -11.65 6.33 -5.12
C PRO A 90 -12.74 7.39 -5.27
N VAL A 91 -12.36 8.65 -5.49
CA VAL A 91 -13.29 9.79 -5.58
C VAL A 91 -13.38 10.33 -7.01
N ALA A 92 -12.24 10.70 -7.61
CA ALA A 92 -12.21 11.33 -8.93
C ALA A 92 -10.84 11.21 -9.63
N GLY A 93 -10.83 11.42 -10.95
CA GLY A 93 -9.61 11.41 -11.76
C GLY A 93 -9.22 10.01 -12.25
N GLU A 94 -7.92 9.70 -12.22
CA GLU A 94 -7.34 8.41 -12.61
C GLU A 94 -7.60 7.37 -11.51
N VAL A 95 -8.84 6.86 -11.44
CA VAL A 95 -9.28 5.93 -10.40
C VAL A 95 -9.68 4.54 -10.93
N ASP A 96 -9.64 4.32 -12.25
CA ASP A 96 -9.95 3.03 -12.87
C ASP A 96 -9.08 1.89 -12.32
N PHE A 97 -7.81 2.23 -12.04
CA PHE A 97 -6.86 1.39 -11.31
C PHE A 97 -7.43 0.75 -10.03
N TYR A 98 -8.29 1.47 -9.31
CA TYR A 98 -8.99 1.00 -8.10
C TYR A 98 -10.35 0.39 -8.39
N THR A 99 -11.16 1.03 -9.25
CA THR A 99 -12.58 0.72 -9.41
C THR A 99 -12.85 -0.57 -10.17
N GLU A 100 -11.88 -1.08 -10.95
CA GLU A 100 -11.99 -2.36 -11.67
C GLU A 100 -12.29 -3.58 -10.74
N LEU A 101 -11.99 -3.47 -9.44
CA LEU A 101 -12.28 -4.52 -8.45
C LEU A 101 -13.64 -4.34 -7.78
N LEU A 102 -14.27 -3.18 -7.91
CA LEU A 102 -15.56 -2.85 -7.31
C LEU A 102 -16.72 -3.32 -8.21
N PRO A 103 -17.87 -3.65 -7.62
CA PRO A 103 -19.02 -4.10 -8.40
C PRO A 103 -19.65 -2.95 -9.19
N ASP A 104 -19.89 -3.17 -10.48
CA ASP A 104 -20.60 -2.22 -11.37
C ASP A 104 -22.01 -1.85 -10.87
N SER A 105 -22.61 -2.70 -10.04
CA SER A 105 -23.94 -2.46 -9.45
C SER A 105 -23.95 -1.32 -8.44
N GLY A 106 -22.78 -0.86 -7.98
CA GLY A 106 -22.65 0.08 -6.87
C GLY A 106 -22.96 -0.53 -5.51
N GLU A 107 -23.10 -1.86 -5.43
CA GLU A 107 -23.25 -2.55 -4.15
C GLU A 107 -22.02 -2.34 -3.27
N PHE A 108 -22.21 -2.22 -1.96
CA PHE A 108 -21.10 -2.01 -1.05
C PHE A 108 -20.10 -3.16 -1.10
N ALA A 109 -18.83 -2.83 -1.25
CA ALA A 109 -17.76 -3.80 -1.34
C ALA A 109 -16.49 -3.30 -0.67
N VAL A 110 -15.76 -4.25 -0.07
CA VAL A 110 -14.35 -4.08 0.34
C VAL A 110 -13.58 -5.19 -0.38
N ARG A 111 -12.53 -4.84 -1.12
CA ARG A 111 -11.81 -5.75 -2.02
C ARG A 111 -10.31 -5.56 -1.90
N LEU A 112 -9.57 -6.66 -1.74
CA LEU A 112 -8.11 -6.60 -1.72
C LEU A 112 -7.64 -6.05 -3.07
N HIS A 113 -6.88 -4.98 -3.03
CA HIS A 113 -6.42 -4.25 -4.20
C HIS A 113 -4.92 -4.44 -4.42
N HIS A 114 -4.12 -4.16 -3.39
CA HIS A 114 -2.67 -4.32 -3.46
C HIS A 114 -2.10 -4.95 -2.19
N ILE A 115 -0.92 -5.54 -2.33
CA ILE A 115 -0.04 -5.89 -1.21
C ILE A 115 1.17 -4.97 -1.28
N ALA A 116 1.42 -4.23 -0.20
CA ALA A 116 2.53 -3.30 -0.13
C ALA A 116 3.74 -3.93 0.54
N THR A 117 4.88 -3.71 -0.10
CA THR A 117 6.19 -4.16 0.33
C THR A 117 7.08 -2.95 0.55
N HIS A 118 8.04 -3.02 1.46
CA HIS A 118 9.01 -1.93 1.64
C HIS A 118 10.43 -2.37 1.28
N THR A 119 11.21 -1.41 0.83
CA THR A 119 12.60 -1.62 0.37
C THR A 119 13.50 -0.52 0.91
N ALA A 120 14.80 -0.64 0.69
CA ALA A 120 15.72 0.45 1.00
C ALA A 120 15.40 1.67 0.13
N THR A 121 15.68 2.87 0.64
CA THR A 121 15.45 4.11 -0.10
C THR A 121 16.59 4.42 -1.07
N GLY A 122 16.31 5.23 -2.10
CA GLY A 122 17.31 5.77 -3.03
C GLY A 122 17.22 5.20 -4.45
N GLU A 123 17.71 5.99 -5.42
CA GLU A 123 17.57 5.69 -6.84
C GLU A 123 18.27 4.40 -7.26
N ALA A 124 19.46 4.11 -6.72
CA ALA A 124 20.19 2.90 -7.07
C ALA A 124 19.41 1.61 -6.70
N GLU A 125 18.67 1.63 -5.58
CA GLU A 125 17.80 0.51 -5.20
C GLU A 125 16.58 0.44 -6.12
N TRP A 126 15.99 1.59 -6.44
CA TRP A 126 14.84 1.68 -7.34
C TRP A 126 15.16 1.16 -8.74
N GLU A 127 16.22 1.65 -9.37
CA GLU A 127 16.72 1.21 -10.69
C GLU A 127 17.00 -0.30 -10.72
N ARG A 128 17.53 -0.83 -9.61
CA ARG A 128 17.84 -2.27 -9.49
C ARG A 128 16.57 -3.11 -9.44
N ILE A 129 15.51 -2.63 -8.77
CA ILE A 129 14.19 -3.26 -8.74
C ILE A 129 13.53 -3.16 -10.13
N GLU A 130 13.59 -2.00 -10.78
CA GLU A 130 13.08 -1.84 -12.16
C GLU A 130 13.77 -2.81 -13.12
N ALA A 131 15.08 -3.01 -12.99
CA ALA A 131 15.81 -4.00 -13.79
C ALA A 131 15.35 -5.45 -13.51
N LEU A 132 14.97 -5.77 -12.27
CA LEU A 132 14.38 -7.08 -11.92
C LEU A 132 13.00 -7.25 -12.55
N LEU A 133 12.14 -6.22 -12.45
CA LEU A 133 10.81 -6.19 -13.06
C LEU A 133 10.90 -6.37 -14.58
N ALA A 134 11.78 -5.62 -15.24
CA ALA A 134 11.98 -5.69 -16.68
C ALA A 134 12.41 -7.10 -17.14
N ARG A 135 13.27 -7.79 -16.38
CA ARG A 135 13.64 -9.19 -16.66
C ARG A 135 12.45 -10.15 -16.56
N ALA A 136 11.49 -9.84 -15.70
CA ALA A 136 10.23 -10.57 -15.56
C ALA A 136 9.12 -10.09 -16.52
N LYS A 137 9.41 -9.12 -17.41
CA LYS A 137 8.44 -8.45 -18.29
C LYS A 137 7.33 -7.69 -17.54
N LEU A 138 7.65 -7.24 -16.34
CA LEU A 138 6.83 -6.35 -15.53
C LEU A 138 7.41 -4.94 -15.56
N LYS A 139 6.61 -3.95 -15.19
CA LYS A 139 7.02 -2.55 -15.03
C LYS A 139 6.21 -1.89 -13.91
N VAL A 140 6.66 -0.73 -13.45
CA VAL A 140 5.84 0.15 -12.61
C VAL A 140 4.89 0.93 -13.53
N ASP A 141 3.58 0.76 -13.35
CA ASP A 141 2.54 1.43 -14.15
C ASP A 141 2.12 2.76 -13.52
N TYR A 142 2.03 2.78 -12.19
CA TYR A 142 1.60 3.93 -11.41
C TYR A 142 2.59 4.22 -10.29
N THR A 143 2.74 5.50 -9.93
CA THR A 143 3.55 5.90 -8.77
C THR A 143 2.83 6.94 -7.93
N VAL A 144 2.75 6.71 -6.62
CA VAL A 144 2.43 7.73 -5.62
C VAL A 144 3.74 8.33 -5.10
N LEU A 145 3.88 9.64 -5.21
CA LEU A 145 5.00 10.40 -4.65
C LEU A 145 4.51 11.39 -3.61
N ILE A 146 5.03 11.27 -2.40
CA ILE A 146 4.93 12.31 -1.36
C ILE A 146 6.36 12.77 -1.06
N PRO A 147 6.75 13.98 -1.48
CA PRO A 147 8.13 14.46 -1.33
C PRO A 147 8.63 14.37 0.12
N GLY A 148 9.80 13.76 0.31
CA GLY A 148 10.42 13.58 1.64
C GLY A 148 9.75 12.52 2.52
N ARG A 149 8.74 11.81 2.00
CA ARG A 149 7.88 10.89 2.76
C ARG A 149 7.84 9.49 2.14
N VAL A 150 7.30 9.36 0.92
CA VAL A 150 7.19 8.05 0.26
C VAL A 150 7.34 8.15 -1.26
N ARG A 151 7.97 7.13 -1.85
CA ARG A 151 7.80 6.73 -3.24
C ARG A 151 7.20 5.34 -3.26
N ALA A 152 6.00 5.19 -3.81
CA ALA A 152 5.32 3.90 -3.92
C ALA A 152 4.97 3.63 -5.38
N GLY A 153 5.52 2.56 -5.95
CA GLY A 153 5.25 2.16 -7.33
C GLY A 153 4.38 0.92 -7.37
N TYR A 154 3.37 0.93 -8.24
CA TYR A 154 2.46 -0.19 -8.46
C TYR A 154 2.81 -0.93 -9.74
N VAL A 155 2.89 -2.25 -9.60
CA VAL A 155 3.18 -3.19 -10.69
C VAL A 155 1.93 -4.04 -10.91
N ASP A 156 1.45 -4.13 -12.16
CA ASP A 156 0.33 -5.01 -12.47
C ASP A 156 0.77 -6.47 -12.42
N THR A 157 0.44 -7.12 -11.31
CA THR A 157 0.64 -8.55 -11.12
C THR A 157 -0.68 -9.29 -10.98
N ARG A 158 -1.80 -8.70 -11.42
CA ARG A 158 -3.13 -9.27 -11.18
C ARG A 158 -3.35 -10.56 -11.94
N ALA A 159 -2.79 -10.69 -13.15
CA ALA A 159 -2.91 -11.91 -13.93
C ALA A 159 -2.17 -13.10 -13.27
N GLU A 160 -1.07 -12.82 -12.58
CA GLU A 160 -0.20 -13.83 -11.96
C GLU A 160 -0.55 -14.11 -10.49
N LEU A 161 -0.84 -13.05 -9.72
CA LEU A 161 -0.98 -13.08 -8.25
C LEU A 161 -2.37 -12.67 -7.76
N GLY A 162 -3.21 -12.12 -8.62
CA GLY A 162 -4.58 -11.68 -8.26
C GLY A 162 -4.66 -10.33 -7.56
N HIS A 163 -3.56 -9.60 -7.43
CA HIS A 163 -3.51 -8.26 -6.84
C HIS A 163 -2.41 -7.41 -7.49
N TRP A 164 -2.47 -6.10 -7.28
CA TRP A 164 -1.33 -5.22 -7.57
C TRP A 164 -0.21 -5.44 -6.55
N LEU A 165 1.04 -5.36 -6.98
CA LEU A 165 2.18 -5.31 -6.08
C LEU A 165 2.61 -3.86 -5.92
N GLU A 166 2.63 -3.37 -4.69
CA GLU A 166 3.13 -2.04 -4.37
C GLU A 166 4.52 -2.14 -3.74
N ILE A 167 5.45 -1.37 -4.28
CA ILE A 167 6.86 -1.32 -3.85
C ILE A 167 7.11 0.06 -3.28
N CYS A 168 7.31 0.12 -1.96
CA CYS A 168 7.46 1.37 -1.22
C CYS A 168 8.92 1.62 -0.83
N GLN A 169 9.39 2.83 -1.07
CA GLN A 169 10.53 3.43 -0.38
C GLN A 169 9.99 4.41 0.67
N LEU A 170 9.84 3.91 1.89
CA LEU A 170 9.34 4.69 3.03
C LEU A 170 10.49 5.47 3.66
N GLN A 171 10.32 6.78 3.84
CA GLN A 171 11.27 7.60 4.58
C GLN A 171 11.10 7.41 6.10
N PRO A 172 12.09 7.77 6.93
CA PRO A 172 12.05 7.54 8.37
C PRO A 172 10.79 8.11 9.06
N GLU A 173 10.27 9.24 8.58
CA GLU A 173 9.07 9.87 9.14
C GLU A 173 7.81 9.01 8.92
N ASP A 174 7.65 8.39 7.75
CA ASP A 174 6.55 7.44 7.50
C ASP A 174 6.73 6.15 8.29
N ILE A 175 7.96 5.65 8.40
CA ILE A 175 8.26 4.48 9.23
C ILE A 175 7.87 4.75 10.70
N GLU A 176 8.19 5.93 11.22
CA GLU A 176 7.80 6.33 12.58
C GLU A 176 6.28 6.41 12.72
N PHE A 177 5.60 7.10 11.80
CA PHE A 177 4.14 7.21 11.78
C PHE A 177 3.45 5.84 11.77
N PHE A 178 3.85 4.96 10.86
CA PHE A 178 3.27 3.63 10.75
C PHE A 178 3.64 2.72 11.92
N SER A 179 4.85 2.85 12.47
CA SER A 179 5.23 2.12 13.69
C SER A 179 4.38 2.54 14.89
N ALA A 180 4.04 3.83 15.00
CA ALA A 180 3.13 4.34 16.03
C ALA A 180 1.72 3.81 15.81
N LEU A 181 1.20 3.84 14.58
CA LEU A 181 -0.11 3.25 14.24
C LEU A 181 -0.20 1.78 14.68
N VAL A 182 0.82 0.99 14.42
CA VAL A 182 0.87 -0.42 14.81
C VAL A 182 0.99 -0.58 16.32
N SER A 183 1.85 0.19 16.98
CA SER A 183 2.11 0.05 18.42
C SER A 183 0.96 0.54 19.31
N GLU A 184 0.18 1.50 18.82
CA GLU A 184 -0.97 2.08 19.51
C GLU A 184 -2.28 1.36 19.20
N SER A 185 -2.26 0.37 18.30
CA SER A 185 -3.43 -0.44 17.95
C SER A 185 -3.79 -1.46 19.04
N ALA A 186 -5.09 -1.76 19.16
CA ALA A 186 -5.70 -2.53 20.25
C ALA A 186 -5.53 -4.06 20.18
#